data_AF-A0A6N6JWY4-F1
#
_entry.id   AF-A0A6N6JWY4-F1
#
_cell.length_a   1.000
_cell.length_b   1.000
_cell.length_c   1.000
_cell.angle_alpha   90.00
_cell.angle_beta   90.00
_cell.angle_gamma   90.00
#
_symmetry.space_group_name_H-M   'P 1'
#
loop_
_entity.id
_entity.type
_entity.pdbx_description
1 polymer ?
#
loop_
_entity_poly.entity_id
_entity_poly.type
_entity_poly.pdbx_seq_one_letter_code
_entity_poly.pdbx_strand_id
1 'polypeptide(L)'
;MNYEREINQIVTQGASRQALFALVRDMVDALGRDGGALAFNVLNNALERDMSADAEDVVYDVLDALSGQCNRMCWIGSGDYHLSPQAA
;
A
#
# COMPACT_ATOMS: atom_id res chain seq x y z
N MET A 1 2.19 5.50 15.51
CA MET A 1 2.19 4.14 14.94
C MET A 1 3.37 4.05 13.98
N ASN A 2 4.04 2.91 13.88
CA ASN A 2 5.19 2.76 12.98
C ASN A 2 4.76 1.88 11.80
N TYR A 3 4.02 2.49 10.89
CA TYR A 3 3.40 1.81 9.76
C TYR A 3 4.42 1.14 8.83
N GLU A 4 5.59 1.74 8.65
CA GLU A 4 6.66 1.14 7.85
C GLU A 4 7.11 -0.20 8.44
N ARG A 5 7.30 -0.27 9.77
CA ARG A 5 7.65 -1.53 10.44
C ARG A 5 6.55 -2.57 10.28
N GLU A 6 5.28 -2.17 10.43
CA GLU A 6 4.13 -3.06 10.35
C GLU A 6 3.94 -3.63 8.93
N ILE A 7 4.03 -2.78 7.89
CA ILE A 7 4.00 -3.24 6.49
C ILE A 7 5.13 -4.23 6.23
N ASN A 8 6.36 -3.87 6.61
CA ASN A 8 7.51 -4.75 6.41
C ASN A 8 7.34 -6.09 7.13
N GLN A 9 6.78 -6.11 8.35
CA GLN A 9 6.51 -7.34 9.07
C GLN A 9 5.47 -8.21 8.36
N ILE A 10 4.41 -7.63 7.81
CA ILE A 10 3.38 -8.36 7.05
C ILE A 10 4.00 -8.97 5.79
N VAL A 11 4.78 -8.18 5.04
CA VAL A 11 5.44 -8.64 3.81
C VAL A 11 6.43 -9.76 4.10
N THR A 12 7.28 -9.60 5.11
CA THR A 12 8.30 -10.61 5.48
C THR A 12 7.68 -11.93 5.96
N GLN A 13 6.44 -11.89 6.46
CA GLN A 13 5.69 -13.09 6.88
C GLN A 13 4.88 -13.73 5.73
N GLY A 14 5.14 -13.34 4.48
CA GLY A 14 4.50 -13.89 3.28
C GLY A 14 3.30 -13.08 2.79
N ALA A 15 3.13 -11.83 3.24
CA ALA A 15 2.09 -10.88 2.86
C ALA A 15 0.66 -11.45 2.83
N SER A 16 -0.07 -11.30 3.93
CA SER A 16 -1.52 -11.52 3.89
C SER A 16 -2.21 -10.37 3.16
N ARG A 17 -2.84 -10.64 2.01
CA ARG A 17 -3.60 -9.64 1.23
C ARG A 17 -4.57 -8.87 2.11
N GLN A 18 -5.37 -9.57 2.90
CA GLN A 18 -6.37 -8.94 3.75
C GLN A 18 -5.74 -8.06 4.85
N ALA A 19 -4.67 -8.51 5.49
CA ALA A 19 -4.00 -7.74 6.53
C ALA A 19 -3.30 -6.49 5.97
N LEU A 20 -2.62 -6.64 4.83
CA LEU A 20 -1.94 -5.52 4.18
C LEU A 20 -2.94 -4.47 3.69
N PHE A 21 -4.02 -4.92 3.08
CA PHE A 21 -5.09 -4.04 2.61
C PHE A 21 -5.76 -3.27 3.75
N ALA A 22 -6.05 -3.95 4.87
CA ALA A 22 -6.62 -3.32 6.05
C ALA A 22 -5.67 -2.27 6.65
N LEU A 23 -4.39 -2.61 6.82
CA LEU A 23 -3.40 -1.69 7.36
C LEU A 23 -3.24 -0.44 6.49
N VAL A 24 -3.14 -0.62 5.17
CA VAL A 24 -3.00 0.49 4.22
C VAL A 24 -4.26 1.36 4.19
N ARG A 25 -5.45 0.77 4.30
CA ARG A 25 -6.68 1.54 4.45
C ARG A 25 -6.69 2.35 5.75
N ASP A 26 -6.29 1.75 6.87
CA ASP A 26 -6.19 2.45 8.15
C ASP A 26 -5.19 3.61 8.10
N MET A 27 -4.08 3.48 7.35
CA MET A 27 -3.14 4.57 7.11
C MET A 27 -3.79 5.74 6.37
N VAL A 28 -4.54 5.44 5.30
CA VAL A 28 -5.27 6.46 4.53
C VAL A 28 -6.37 7.11 5.37
N ASP A 29 -7.10 6.34 6.17
CA ASP A 29 -8.16 6.86 7.03
C ASP A 29 -7.60 7.73 8.16
N ALA A 30 -6.44 7.37 8.72
CA ALA A 30 -5.82 8.11 9.84
C ALA A 30 -5.03 9.34 9.40
N LEU A 31 -4.34 9.29 8.25
CA LEU A 31 -3.40 10.32 7.80
C LEU A 31 -3.81 10.99 6.47
N GLY A 32 -4.94 10.61 5.89
CA GLY A 32 -5.41 11.13 4.61
C GLY A 32 -4.44 10.83 3.47
N ARG A 33 -4.19 11.85 2.63
CA ARG A 33 -3.33 11.69 1.44
C ARG A 33 -1.88 11.35 1.79
N ASP A 34 -1.37 11.87 2.90
CA ASP A 34 -0.01 11.58 3.36
C ASP A 34 0.13 10.10 3.76
N GLY A 35 -0.93 9.52 4.34
CA GLY A 35 -0.98 8.09 4.66
C GLY A 35 -0.91 7.21 3.41
N GLY A 36 -1.68 7.55 2.38
CA GLY A 36 -1.67 6.83 1.11
C GLY A 36 -0.34 6.95 0.37
N ALA A 37 0.25 8.15 0.33
CA ALA A 37 1.57 8.37 -0.26
C ALA A 37 2.68 7.62 0.50
N LEU A 38 2.64 7.64 1.83
CA LEU A 38 3.57 6.88 2.66
C LEU A 38 3.44 5.37 2.41
N ALA A 39 2.22 4.84 2.41
CA ALA A 39 1.98 3.42 2.13
C ALA A 39 2.50 3.03 0.75
N PHE A 40 2.20 3.83 -0.28
CA PHE A 40 2.66 3.60 -1.65
C PHE A 40 4.19 3.55 -1.73
N ASN A 41 4.88 4.51 -1.11
CA ASN A 41 6.35 4.55 -1.10
C ASN A 41 6.96 3.36 -0.33
N VAL A 42 6.43 3.01 0.84
CA VAL A 42 6.91 1.87 1.63
C VAL A 42 6.73 0.56 0.87
N LEU A 43 5.61 0.37 0.19
CA LEU A 43 5.35 -0.82 -0.62
C LEU A 43 6.28 -0.92 -1.84
N ASN A 44 6.55 0.19 -2.54
CA ASN A 44 7.55 0.22 -3.61
C ASN A 44 8.95 -0.14 -3.08
N ASN A 45 9.36 0.42 -1.94
CA ASN A 45 10.64 0.08 -1.33
C ASN A 45 10.68 -1.41 -0.88
N ALA A 46 9.53 -1.99 -0.52
CA ALA A 46 9.46 -3.40 -0.18
C ALA A 46 9.74 -4.28 -1.41
N LEU A 47 9.25 -3.90 -2.60
CA LEU A 47 9.51 -4.63 -3.86
C LEU A 47 11.00 -4.66 -4.27
N GLU A 48 11.82 -3.75 -3.76
CA GLU A 48 13.28 -3.81 -3.97
C GLU A 48 13.98 -4.91 -3.15
N ARG A 49 13.23 -5.57 -2.25
CA ARG A 49 13.74 -6.62 -1.35
C ARG A 49 13.33 -7.99 -1.87
N ASP A 50 14.17 -8.99 -1.61
CA ASP A 50 13.85 -10.39 -1.89
C ASP A 50 12.61 -10.83 -1.08
N MET A 51 11.58 -11.30 -1.77
CA MET A 51 10.36 -11.84 -1.19
C MET A 51 9.80 -12.98 -2.06
N SER A 52 8.87 -13.76 -1.52
CA SER A 52 8.19 -14.81 -2.30
C SER A 52 7.28 -14.20 -3.38
N ALA A 53 7.12 -14.88 -4.51
CA ALA A 53 6.22 -14.45 -5.58
C ALA A 53 4.79 -14.17 -5.09
N ASP A 54 4.26 -15.02 -4.19
CA ASP A 54 2.94 -14.80 -3.58
C ASP A 54 2.86 -13.49 -2.79
N ALA A 55 3.96 -13.09 -2.15
CA ALA A 55 4.01 -11.86 -1.38
C ALA A 55 4.14 -10.64 -2.30
N GLU A 56 4.92 -10.78 -3.37
CA GLU A 56 5.08 -9.77 -4.41
C GLU A 56 3.75 -9.48 -5.11
N ASP A 57 3.00 -10.50 -5.51
CA ASP A 57 1.66 -10.37 -6.11
C ASP A 57 0.70 -9.61 -5.18
N VAL A 58 0.73 -9.92 -3.88
CA VAL A 58 -0.08 -9.21 -2.88
C VAL A 58 0.31 -7.74 -2.76
N VAL A 59 1.61 -7.43 -2.82
CA VAL A 59 2.08 -6.04 -2.79
C VAL A 59 1.61 -5.28 -4.04
N TYR A 60 1.70 -5.89 -5.23
CA TYR A 60 1.18 -5.29 -6.47
C TYR A 60 -0.33 -5.03 -6.40
N ASP A 61 -1.14 -5.97 -5.89
CA ASP A 61 -2.59 -5.77 -5.74
C ASP A 61 -2.93 -4.54 -4.89
N VAL A 62 -2.15 -4.30 -3.82
CA VAL A 62 -2.36 -3.15 -2.93
C VAL A 62 -1.86 -1.85 -3.59
N LEU A 63 -0.78 -1.90 -4.35
CA LEU A 63 -0.31 -0.78 -5.16
C LEU A 63 -1.34 -0.40 -6.24
N ASP A 64 -1.97 -1.37 -6.89
CA ASP A 64 -3.05 -1.15 -7.87
C ASP A 64 -4.27 -0.49 -7.21
N ALA A 65 -4.62 -0.92 -6.00
CA ALA A 65 -5.68 -0.31 -5.20
C ALA A 65 -5.37 1.14 -4.77
N LEU A 66 -4.12 1.44 -4.44
CA LEU A 66 -3.67 2.80 -4.10
C LEU A 66 -3.52 3.71 -5.33
N SER A 67 -3.19 3.14 -6.49
CA SER A 67 -2.97 3.88 -7.74
C SER A 67 -4.20 3.98 -8.64
N GLY A 68 -5.28 3.29 -8.28
CA GLY A 68 -6.54 3.29 -9.03
C GLY A 68 -6.49 2.46 -10.31
N GLN A 69 -5.46 1.61 -10.48
CA GLN A 69 -5.28 0.75 -11.66
C GLN A 69 -6.18 -0.50 -11.63
N CYS A 70 -6.88 -0.76 -10.53
CA CYS A 70 -7.89 -1.79 -10.41
C CYS A 70 -9.33 -1.23 -10.49
N ASN A 71 -10.32 -2.13 -10.36
CA ASN A 71 -11.72 -1.73 -10.33
C ASN A 71 -11.97 -0.69 -9.22
N ARG A 72 -12.77 0.34 -9.50
CA ARG A 72 -13.12 1.41 -8.55
C ARG A 72 -13.63 0.90 -7.20
N MET A 73 -14.29 -0.26 -7.17
CA MET A 73 -14.73 -0.90 -5.92
C MET A 73 -13.59 -1.37 -5.02
N CYS A 74 -12.40 -1.58 -5.59
CA CYS A 74 -11.19 -2.04 -4.93
C CYS A 74 -10.22 -0.89 -4.63
N TRP A 75 -10.58 0.37 -4.90
CA TRP A 75 -9.70 1.48 -4.57
C TRP A 75 -9.56 1.63 -3.06
N ILE A 76 -8.35 1.96 -2.62
CA ILE A 76 -8.13 2.50 -1.27
C ILE A 76 -8.16 4.02 -1.40
N GLY A 77 -8.99 4.67 -0.61
CA GLY A 77 -9.12 6.13 -0.61
C GLY A 77 -9.43 6.71 -1.98
N SER A 78 -8.60 7.65 -2.45
CA SER A 78 -8.78 8.35 -3.73
C SER A 78 -8.23 7.62 -4.95
N GLY A 79 -7.41 6.58 -4.77
CA GLY A 79 -6.85 5.79 -5.88
C GLY A 79 -5.91 6.59 -6.79
N ASP A 80 -5.19 7.58 -6.27
CA ASP A 80 -4.27 8.43 -7.03
C ASP A 80 -2.93 8.67 -6.32
N TYR A 81 -2.55 7.78 -5.40
CA TYR A 81 -1.37 7.97 -4.53
C TYR A 81 -0.02 7.81 -5.24
N HIS A 82 -0.03 7.31 -6.48
CA HIS A 82 1.14 7.30 -7.37
C HIS A 82 1.46 8.68 -7.96
N LEU A 83 0.51 9.63 -7.87
CA LEU A 83 0.70 11.00 -8.34
C LEU A 83 1.21 11.87 -7.19
N SER A 84 2.26 12.64 -7.46
CA SER A 84 2.70 13.71 -6.56
C SER A 84 1.50 14.59 -6.19
N PRO A 85 1.37 15.03 -4.92
CA PRO A 85 0.30 15.94 -4.53
C PRO A 85 0.35 17.15 -5.47
N GLN A 86 -0.70 17.36 -6.26
CA GLN A 86 -0.83 18.60 -7.00
C GLN A 86 -1.00 19.70 -5.96
N ALA A 87 -0.01 20.60 -5.86
CA ALA A 87 -0.17 21.81 -5.10
C ALA A 87 -1.33 22.59 -5.74
N ALA A 88 -2.43 22.71 -5.01
CA ALA A 88 -3.61 23.46 -5.39
C ALA A 88 -3.33 24.97 -5.42
#